data_AF-A0A2H0A6X9-F1
#
_entry.id   AF-A0A2H0A6X9-F1
#
_cell.length_a   1.000
_cell.length_b   1.000
_cell.length_c   1.000
_cell.angle_alpha   90.00
_cell.angle_beta   90.00
_cell.angle_gamma   90.00
#
_symmetry.space_group_name_H-M   'P 1'
#
loop_
_entity.id
_entity.type
_entity.pdbx_description
1 polymer ?
#
loop_
_entity_poly.entity_id
_entity_poly.type
_entity_poly.pdbx_seq_one_letter_code
_entity_poly.pdbx_strand_id
1 'polypeptide(L)'
;MPTPIGHTLTAAIIYTISRRRCCLHKKKQLRQGWRSLLFCILLASLPDIDLFSISSGIRFSWENHHGPTHSLGFVLLISLIVSIIVGIFRENWKKWCLLSSLCVCSHVLMDLLVTKNGLMIFYPLSTHRIIMTTGFPFGYSPEMGFVSFVVMSAAQELVILGGILIIVWRRMR
;
A
#
# COMPACT_ATOMS: atom_id res chain seq x y z
N MET A 1 -8.35 -9.19 -5.03
CA MET A 1 -7.57 -8.04 -4.58
C MET A 1 -7.02 -8.38 -3.21
N PRO A 2 -5.79 -7.96 -2.89
CA PRO A 2 -5.32 -8.01 -1.53
C PRO A 2 -6.30 -7.29 -0.60
N THR A 3 -6.38 -7.73 0.65
CA THR A 3 -7.20 -7.07 1.66
C THR A 3 -6.44 -5.87 2.23
N PRO A 4 -7.13 -4.94 2.94
CA PRO A 4 -6.47 -3.86 3.65
C PRO A 4 -5.36 -4.32 4.62
N ILE A 5 -5.43 -5.58 5.10
CA ILE A 5 -4.41 -6.17 5.95
C ILE A 5 -3.11 -6.37 5.17
N GLY A 6 -3.16 -6.89 3.95
CA GLY A 6 -2.00 -7.09 3.08
C GLY A 6 -1.26 -5.80 2.78
N HIS A 7 -1.99 -4.73 2.43
CA HIS A 7 -1.40 -3.40 2.19
C HIS A 7 -0.76 -2.83 3.46
N THR A 8 -1.44 -2.97 4.60
CA THR A 8 -0.94 -2.52 5.91
C THR A 8 0.34 -3.26 6.31
N LEU A 9 0.38 -4.58 6.16
CA LEU A 9 1.55 -5.40 6.48
C LEU A 9 2.74 -5.07 5.57
N THR A 10 2.48 -4.86 4.27
CA THR A 10 3.51 -4.48 3.30
C THR A 10 4.11 -3.12 3.64
N ALA A 11 3.28 -2.13 3.97
CA ALA A 11 3.74 -0.83 4.45
C ALA A 11 4.58 -0.94 5.73
N ALA A 12 4.19 -1.81 6.66
CA ALA A 12 4.93 -2.06 7.89
C ALA A 12 6.30 -2.71 7.63
N ILE A 13 6.39 -3.63 6.67
CA ILE A 13 7.66 -4.24 6.23
C ILE A 13 8.58 -3.19 5.62
N ILE A 14 8.08 -2.39 4.68
CA ILE A 14 8.83 -1.32 4.01
C ILE A 14 9.35 -0.33 5.05
N TYR A 15 8.49 0.12 5.96
CA TYR A 15 8.89 1.04 7.04
C TYR A 15 9.99 0.43 7.93
N THR A 16 9.81 -0.82 8.36
CA THR A 16 10.77 -1.52 9.23
C THR A 16 12.14 -1.66 8.55
N ILE A 17 12.18 -1.99 7.25
CA ILE A 17 13.42 -2.05 6.48
C ILE A 17 14.05 -0.66 6.34
N SER A 18 13.25 0.38 6.04
CA SER A 18 13.74 1.75 5.86
C SER A 18 14.39 2.35 7.12
N ARG A 19 14.05 1.80 8.30
CA ARG A 19 14.64 2.19 9.58
C ARG A 19 16.09 1.72 9.79
N ARG A 20 16.66 0.90 8.89
CA ARG A 20 18.01 0.31 8.99
C ARG A 20 19.21 1.27 9.08
N ARG A 21 19.04 2.59 9.26
CA ARG A 21 20.14 3.56 9.09
C ARG A 21 20.51 4.51 10.24
N CYS A 22 20.05 4.33 11.48
CA CYS A 22 20.63 5.10 12.60
C CYS A 22 20.84 4.24 13.85
N CYS A 23 22.08 3.79 14.07
CA CYS A 23 22.49 2.99 15.23
C CYS A 23 22.65 3.79 16.54
N LEU A 24 22.27 5.08 16.60
CA LEU A 24 22.74 5.96 17.68
C LEU A 24 21.69 6.37 18.74
N HIS A 25 20.40 6.02 18.64
CA HIS A 25 19.39 6.52 19.61
C HIS A 25 18.18 5.58 19.86
N LYS A 26 18.45 4.33 20.24
CA LYS A 26 17.46 3.23 20.36
C LYS A 26 16.18 3.53 21.19
N LYS A 27 16.22 4.32 22.28
CA LYS A 27 15.04 4.56 23.16
C LYS A 27 14.07 5.66 22.68
N LYS A 28 14.57 6.78 22.13
CA LYS A 28 13.72 7.89 21.63
C LYS A 28 13.03 7.52 20.30
N GLN A 29 13.66 6.63 19.53
CA GLN A 29 13.25 6.18 18.20
C GLN A 29 12.09 5.16 18.20
N LEU A 30 11.80 4.49 19.32
CA LEU A 30 10.63 3.61 19.48
C LEU A 30 9.35 4.41 19.72
N ARG A 31 9.42 5.45 20.57
CA ARG A 31 8.27 6.31 20.92
C ARG A 31 7.87 7.28 19.79
N GLN A 32 8.80 7.61 18.88
CA GLN A 32 8.55 8.41 17.67
C GLN A 32 8.25 7.57 16.42
N GLY A 33 8.53 6.25 16.43
CA GLY A 33 8.43 5.42 15.23
C GLY A 33 6.99 5.05 14.82
N TRP A 34 6.08 4.94 15.78
CA TRP A 34 4.69 4.52 15.50
C TRP A 34 3.91 5.55 14.67
N ARG A 35 4.20 6.87 14.82
CA ARG A 35 3.58 7.91 13.99
C ARG A 35 3.99 7.79 12.54
N SER A 36 5.28 7.58 12.29
CA SER A 36 5.81 7.37 10.95
C SER A 36 5.31 6.05 10.34
N LEU A 37 5.17 5.00 11.15
CA LEU A 37 4.56 3.74 10.72
C LEU A 37 3.10 3.95 10.33
N LEU A 38 2.30 4.59 11.19
CA LEU A 38 0.90 4.91 10.91
C LEU A 38 0.77 5.74 9.63
N PHE A 39 1.64 6.73 9.46
CA PHE A 39 1.69 7.52 8.23
C PHE A 39 2.00 6.66 6.99
N CYS A 40 2.94 5.72 7.08
CA CYS A 40 3.22 4.78 5.98
C CYS A 40 2.02 3.88 5.66
N ILE A 41 1.31 3.40 6.68
CA ILE A 41 0.08 2.61 6.52
C ILE A 41 -0.99 3.43 5.81
N LEU A 42 -1.24 4.66 6.28
CA LEU A 42 -2.20 5.57 5.65
C LEU A 42 -1.83 5.87 4.20
N LEU A 43 -0.54 6.10 3.90
CA LEU A 43 -0.07 6.30 2.54
C LEU A 43 -0.30 5.09 1.65
N ALA A 44 -0.02 3.88 2.16
CA ALA A 44 -0.26 2.66 1.41
C ALA A 44 -1.75 2.47 1.09
N SER A 45 -2.66 2.89 1.96
CA SER A 45 -4.11 2.81 1.73
C SER A 45 -4.70 3.96 0.91
N LEU A 46 -3.92 4.99 0.54
CA LEU A 46 -4.44 6.12 -0.23
C LEU A 46 -5.06 5.74 -1.58
N PRO A 47 -4.54 4.78 -2.35
CA PRO A 47 -5.13 4.41 -3.63
C PRO A 47 -6.59 3.97 -3.52
N ASP A 48 -6.95 3.26 -2.45
CA ASP A 48 -8.30 2.75 -2.17
C ASP A 48 -9.32 3.84 -1.83
N ILE A 49 -8.91 5.11 -1.72
CA ILE A 49 -9.86 6.21 -1.55
C ILE A 49 -10.84 6.29 -2.74
N ASP A 50 -10.47 5.74 -3.90
CA ASP A 50 -11.36 5.63 -5.06
C ASP A 50 -12.60 4.74 -4.85
N LEU A 51 -12.59 3.90 -3.80
CA LEU A 51 -13.79 3.17 -3.35
C LEU A 51 -14.90 4.10 -2.89
N PHE A 52 -14.55 5.29 -2.39
CA PHE A 52 -15.50 6.32 -2.02
C PHE A 52 -15.71 7.26 -3.21
N SER A 53 -16.76 7.02 -3.99
CA SER A 53 -17.15 7.98 -5.01
C SER A 53 -17.72 9.25 -4.35
N ILE A 54 -17.10 10.40 -4.61
CA ILE A 54 -17.54 11.70 -4.07
C ILE A 54 -18.57 12.38 -4.98
N SER A 55 -18.73 11.93 -6.24
CA SER A 55 -19.49 12.64 -7.28
C SER A 55 -21.01 12.68 -7.08
N SER A 56 -21.57 11.93 -6.12
CA SER A 56 -23.02 11.86 -5.88
C SER A 56 -23.40 11.59 -4.41
N GLY A 57 -22.57 12.08 -3.47
CA GLY A 57 -22.57 11.68 -2.06
C GLY A 57 -21.64 10.49 -1.81
N ILE A 58 -21.17 10.30 -0.57
CA ILE A 58 -20.23 9.21 -0.21
C ILE A 58 -20.91 7.86 -0.46
N ARG A 59 -20.67 7.28 -1.64
CA ARG A 59 -21.18 5.98 -2.03
C ARG A 59 -20.00 5.05 -2.27
N PHE A 60 -20.10 3.86 -1.70
CA PHE A 60 -19.13 2.80 -1.92
C PHE A 60 -19.38 2.19 -3.31
N SER A 61 -18.40 2.29 -4.21
CA SER A 61 -18.51 1.75 -5.56
C SER A 61 -17.30 0.89 -5.91
N TRP A 62 -17.54 -0.42 -6.01
CA TRP A 62 -16.55 -1.37 -6.49
C TRP A 62 -16.28 -1.24 -8.00
N GLU A 63 -17.23 -0.70 -8.76
CA GLU A 63 -17.13 -0.58 -10.23
C GLU A 63 -16.07 0.44 -10.66
N ASN A 64 -15.85 1.46 -9.84
CA ASN A 64 -14.86 2.51 -10.09
C ASN A 64 -13.49 2.23 -9.43
N HIS A 65 -13.37 1.15 -8.68
CA HIS A 65 -12.14 0.76 -8.03
C HIS A 65 -11.06 0.36 -9.05
N HIS A 66 -9.79 0.62 -8.73
CA HIS A 66 -8.65 0.52 -9.65
C HIS A 66 -8.68 1.58 -10.76
N GLY A 67 -9.18 2.77 -10.44
CA GLY A 67 -9.24 3.92 -11.32
C GLY A 67 -7.94 4.74 -11.32
N PRO A 68 -8.03 6.07 -11.50
CA PRO A 68 -6.88 6.98 -11.53
C PRO A 68 -5.91 6.90 -10.34
N THR A 69 -6.41 6.57 -9.15
CA THR A 69 -5.60 6.47 -7.92
C THR A 69 -4.64 5.28 -7.94
N HIS A 70 -4.88 4.29 -8.79
CA HIS A 70 -4.03 3.11 -8.94
C HIS A 70 -3.06 3.23 -10.14
N SER A 71 -2.62 4.46 -10.42
CA SER A 71 -1.72 4.78 -11.52
C SER A 71 -0.32 5.17 -11.03
N LEU A 72 0.69 5.01 -11.89
CA LEU A 72 2.03 5.55 -11.63
C LEU A 72 2.02 7.07 -11.53
N GLY A 73 1.13 7.75 -12.26
CA GLY A 73 0.91 9.19 -12.12
C GLY A 73 0.50 9.58 -10.69
N PHE A 74 -0.43 8.82 -10.09
CA PHE A 74 -0.85 9.03 -8.71
C PHE A 74 0.28 8.74 -7.70
N VAL A 75 1.03 7.64 -7.89
CA VAL A 75 2.21 7.31 -7.07
C VAL A 75 3.19 8.48 -7.06
N LEU A 76 3.55 9.03 -8.24
CA LEU A 76 4.46 10.15 -8.37
C LEU A 76 3.91 11.42 -7.71
N LEU A 77 2.64 11.74 -7.95
CA LEU A 77 1.98 12.91 -7.38
C LEU A 77 1.99 12.89 -5.84
N ILE A 78 1.52 11.79 -5.23
CA ILE A 78 1.47 11.65 -3.78
C ILE A 78 2.89 11.68 -3.19
N SER A 79 3.84 11.01 -3.84
CA SER A 79 5.22 10.97 -3.34
C SER A 79 5.88 12.34 -3.36
N LEU A 80 5.61 13.13 -4.41
CA LEU A 80 6.07 14.51 -4.52
C LEU A 80 5.41 15.41 -3.46
N ILE A 81 4.10 15.32 -3.26
CA ILE A 81 3.38 16.08 -2.23
C ILE A 81 3.96 15.80 -0.85
N VAL A 82 4.12 14.52 -0.50
CA VAL A 82 4.71 14.11 0.79
C VAL A 82 6.13 14.66 0.93
N SER A 83 6.94 14.55 -0.12
CA SER A 83 8.31 15.07 -0.14
C SER A 83 8.38 16.58 0.12
N ILE A 84 7.51 17.36 -0.52
CA ILE A 84 7.44 18.82 -0.34
C ILE A 84 7.02 19.15 1.09
N ILE A 85 5.93 18.55 1.59
CA ILE A 85 5.41 18.80 2.94
C ILE A 85 6.48 18.50 3.99
N VAL A 86 7.12 17.34 3.89
CA VAL A 86 8.20 16.94 4.81
C VAL A 86 9.41 17.88 4.70
N GLY A 87 9.75 18.35 3.50
CA GLY A 87 10.80 19.33 3.28
C GLY A 87 10.55 20.66 4.00
N ILE A 88 9.29 21.12 4.06
CA ILE A 88 8.88 22.32 4.82
C ILE A 88 9.18 22.15 6.32
N PHE A 89 8.98 20.94 6.86
CA PHE A 89 9.28 20.62 8.26
C PHE A 89 10.76 20.32 8.54
N ARG A 90 11.67 20.59 7.59
CA ARG A 90 13.13 20.34 7.70
C ARG A 90 13.51 18.89 7.93
N GLU A 91 12.63 17.97 7.54
CA GLU A 91 12.89 16.54 7.56
C GLU A 91 13.59 16.10 6.25
N ASN A 92 14.17 14.90 6.23
CA ASN A 92 14.90 14.42 5.05
C ASN A 92 13.91 14.06 3.90
N TRP A 93 13.64 15.05 3.04
CA TRP A 93 12.68 14.93 1.94
C TRP A 93 12.98 13.77 0.99
N LYS A 94 14.27 13.51 0.67
CA LYS A 94 14.66 12.42 -0.24
C LYS A 94 14.28 11.06 0.32
N LYS A 95 14.54 10.86 1.62
CA LYS A 95 14.16 9.64 2.34
C LYS A 95 12.64 9.43 2.30
N TRP A 96 11.89 10.49 2.58
CA TRP A 96 10.43 10.42 2.63
C TRP A 96 9.80 10.27 1.25
N CYS A 97 10.37 10.89 0.21
CA CYS A 97 9.98 10.70 -1.19
C CYS A 97 10.11 9.23 -1.60
N LEU A 98 11.27 8.61 -1.31
CA LEU A 98 11.47 7.19 -1.59
C LEU A 98 10.52 6.31 -0.76
N LEU A 99 10.35 6.62 0.53
CA LEU A 99 9.50 5.83 1.41
C LEU A 99 8.02 5.89 1.00
N SER A 100 7.50 7.09 0.70
CA SER A 100 6.13 7.25 0.20
C SER A 100 5.95 6.59 -1.16
N SER A 101 6.92 6.75 -2.07
CA SER A 101 6.90 6.07 -3.38
C SER A 101 6.80 4.55 -3.21
N LEU A 102 7.63 3.96 -2.35
CA LEU A 102 7.60 2.52 -2.10
C LEU A 102 6.28 2.07 -1.48
N CYS A 103 5.73 2.80 -0.52
CA CYS A 103 4.44 2.46 0.09
C CYS A 103 3.30 2.50 -0.93
N VAL A 104 3.11 3.60 -1.66
CA VAL A 104 2.01 3.73 -2.62
C VAL A 104 2.21 2.79 -3.82
N CYS A 105 3.44 2.65 -4.32
CA CYS A 105 3.74 1.73 -5.42
C CYS A 105 3.50 0.27 -5.02
N SER A 106 3.82 -0.11 -3.77
CA SER A 106 3.57 -1.47 -3.30
C SER A 106 2.08 -1.83 -3.33
N HIS A 107 1.20 -0.87 -3.07
CA HIS A 107 -0.25 -1.05 -3.19
C HIS A 107 -0.63 -1.38 -4.63
N VAL A 108 -0.29 -0.49 -5.57
CA VAL A 108 -0.60 -0.67 -7.00
C VAL A 108 -0.01 -1.97 -7.55
N LEU A 109 1.20 -2.33 -7.13
CA LEU A 109 1.85 -3.57 -7.57
C LEU A 109 1.14 -4.81 -7.03
N MET A 110 0.72 -4.81 -5.76
CA MET A 110 -0.02 -5.93 -5.19
C MET A 110 -1.37 -6.12 -5.89
N ASP A 111 -2.07 -5.03 -6.20
CA ASP A 111 -3.31 -5.11 -6.96
C ASP A 111 -3.07 -5.61 -8.37
N LEU A 112 -2.00 -5.18 -9.03
CA LEU A 112 -1.67 -5.62 -10.40
C LEU A 112 -1.46 -7.12 -10.50
N LEU A 113 -0.85 -7.71 -9.47
CA LEU A 113 -0.57 -9.14 -9.43
C LEU A 113 -1.81 -9.99 -9.16
N VAL A 114 -2.82 -9.43 -8.48
CA VAL A 114 -3.96 -10.19 -7.93
C VAL A 114 -5.29 -9.86 -8.59
N THR A 115 -5.50 -8.64 -9.06
CA THR A 115 -6.78 -8.19 -9.61
C THR A 115 -7.04 -8.82 -10.97
N LYS A 116 -8.32 -9.15 -11.23
CA LYS A 116 -8.80 -9.62 -12.53
C LYS A 116 -9.34 -8.48 -13.40
N ASN A 117 -9.68 -7.34 -12.78
CA ASN A 117 -10.35 -6.22 -13.45
C ASN A 117 -9.35 -5.29 -14.20
N GLY A 118 -8.05 -5.48 -13.95
CA GLY A 118 -6.97 -4.67 -14.49
C GLY A 118 -6.90 -3.25 -13.93
N LEU A 119 -5.73 -2.63 -14.04
CA LEU A 119 -5.46 -1.29 -13.51
C LEU A 119 -5.06 -0.30 -14.61
N MET A 120 -5.45 0.97 -14.43
CA MET A 120 -5.03 2.08 -15.30
C MET A 120 -3.62 2.59 -14.91
N ILE A 121 -2.60 1.72 -15.02
CA ILE A 121 -1.23 2.00 -14.56
C ILE A 121 -0.68 3.30 -15.17
N PHE A 122 -0.97 3.54 -16.45
CA PHE A 122 -0.44 4.67 -17.23
C PHE A 122 -1.34 5.90 -17.23
N TYR A 123 -2.38 5.97 -16.40
CA TYR A 123 -3.16 7.19 -16.26
C TYR A 123 -2.26 8.33 -15.72
N PRO A 124 -2.37 9.58 -16.23
CA PRO A 124 -3.37 10.11 -17.18
C PRO A 124 -3.00 9.97 -18.67
N LEU A 125 -1.85 9.37 -19.01
CA LEU A 125 -1.41 9.22 -20.41
C LEU A 125 -2.27 8.21 -21.18
N SER A 126 -2.79 7.19 -20.50
CA SER A 126 -3.69 6.20 -21.08
C SER A 126 -4.70 5.70 -20.06
N THR A 127 -5.92 5.43 -20.52
CA THR A 127 -6.99 4.77 -19.75
C THR A 127 -7.01 3.25 -19.95
N HIS A 128 -6.07 2.69 -20.71
CA HIS A 128 -5.97 1.25 -20.94
C HIS A 128 -5.68 0.50 -19.64
N ARG A 129 -6.48 -0.54 -19.35
CA ARG A 129 -6.32 -1.38 -18.15
C ARG A 129 -5.36 -2.52 -18.43
N ILE A 130 -4.32 -2.66 -17.61
CA ILE A 130 -3.36 -3.76 -17.67
C ILE A 130 -3.76 -4.84 -16.68
N ILE A 131 -3.81 -6.07 -17.17
CA ILE A 131 -4.07 -7.28 -16.39
C ILE A 131 -2.80 -8.13 -16.47
N MET A 132 -2.18 -8.41 -15.31
CA MET A 132 -1.02 -9.29 -15.23
C MET A 132 -1.32 -10.61 -14.51
N THR A 133 -2.45 -10.67 -13.78
CA THR A 133 -2.90 -11.74 -12.87
C THR A 133 -2.03 -13.00 -12.88
N THR A 134 -1.16 -13.15 -11.89
CA THR A 134 -0.15 -14.23 -11.86
C THR A 134 -0.71 -15.58 -11.38
N GLY A 135 -2.03 -15.71 -11.23
CA GLY A 135 -2.65 -16.91 -10.66
C GLY A 135 -2.30 -17.16 -9.18
N PHE A 136 -1.72 -16.17 -8.48
CA PHE A 136 -1.44 -16.25 -7.05
C PHE A 136 -2.74 -16.57 -6.25
N PRO A 137 -2.65 -17.27 -5.10
CA PRO A 137 -3.79 -17.90 -4.42
C PRO A 137 -4.88 -16.95 -3.87
N PHE A 138 -4.73 -15.65 -4.09
CA PHE A 138 -5.65 -14.58 -3.66
C PHE A 138 -6.83 -14.35 -4.63
N GLY A 139 -7.09 -15.31 -5.54
CA GLY A 139 -8.15 -15.21 -6.53
C GLY A 139 -9.51 -15.62 -5.98
N TYR A 140 -10.48 -14.71 -5.97
CA TYR A 140 -11.89 -15.02 -5.72
C TYR A 140 -12.39 -16.06 -6.73
N SER A 141 -12.92 -17.19 -6.22
CA SER A 141 -13.78 -18.08 -6.98
C SER A 141 -15.24 -17.76 -6.65
N PRO A 142 -16.15 -17.65 -7.65
CA PRO A 142 -17.56 -17.36 -7.41
C PRO A 142 -18.26 -18.34 -6.46
N GLU A 143 -17.75 -19.58 -6.41
CA GLU A 143 -18.24 -20.66 -5.53
C GLU A 143 -17.91 -20.42 -4.05
N MET A 144 -16.87 -19.63 -3.78
CA MET A 144 -16.45 -19.25 -2.44
C MET A 144 -17.20 -17.96 -2.07
N GLY A 145 -18.22 -18.04 -1.21
CA GLY A 145 -18.98 -16.86 -0.79
C GLY A 145 -18.07 -15.70 -0.29
N PHE A 146 -18.50 -14.45 -0.48
CA PHE A 146 -17.68 -13.25 -0.22
C PHE A 146 -16.98 -13.24 1.15
N VAL A 147 -17.69 -13.63 2.21
CA VAL A 147 -17.13 -13.70 3.57
C VAL A 147 -15.97 -14.69 3.64
N SER A 148 -16.14 -15.88 3.04
CA SER A 148 -15.11 -16.92 3.03
C SER A 148 -13.88 -16.44 2.26
N PHE A 149 -14.08 -15.76 1.13
CA PHE A 149 -12.99 -15.16 0.36
C PHE A 149 -12.20 -14.12 1.17
N VAL A 150 -12.87 -13.19 1.86
CA VAL A 150 -12.20 -12.17 2.68
C VAL A 150 -11.42 -12.81 3.82
N VAL A 151 -12.03 -13.75 4.54
CA VAL A 151 -11.39 -14.45 5.67
C VAL A 151 -10.16 -15.24 5.21
N MET A 152 -10.28 -16.00 4.13
CA MET A 152 -9.15 -16.77 3.58
C MET A 152 -8.02 -15.87 3.08
N SER A 153 -8.34 -14.79 2.38
CA SER A 153 -7.35 -13.83 1.88
C SER A 153 -6.61 -13.16 3.04
N ALA A 154 -7.34 -12.70 4.05
CA ALA A 154 -6.77 -12.12 5.27
C ALA A 154 -5.86 -13.12 6.02
N ALA A 155 -6.30 -14.38 6.16
CA ALA A 155 -5.51 -15.41 6.82
C ALA A 155 -4.20 -15.69 6.06
N GLN A 156 -4.25 -15.81 4.73
CA GLN A 156 -3.06 -16.00 3.89
C GLN A 156 -2.10 -14.81 3.98
N GLU A 157 -2.60 -13.59 3.92
CA GLU A 157 -1.80 -12.37 4.07
C GLU A 157 -1.12 -12.30 5.44
N LEU A 158 -1.83 -12.64 6.52
CA LEU A 158 -1.24 -12.71 7.86
C LEU A 158 -0.14 -13.76 7.96
N VAL A 159 -0.32 -14.93 7.37
CA VAL A 159 0.69 -15.99 7.39
C VAL A 159 1.92 -15.57 6.59
N ILE A 160 1.74 -15.10 5.36
CA ILE A 160 2.84 -14.78 4.44
C ILE A 160 3.52 -13.47 4.85
N LEU A 161 2.78 -12.35 4.82
CA LEU A 161 3.34 -11.03 5.08
C LEU A 161 3.61 -10.82 6.57
N GLY A 162 2.77 -11.35 7.46
CA GLY A 162 3.05 -11.32 8.90
C GLY A 162 4.29 -12.14 9.26
N GLY A 163 4.48 -13.32 8.64
CA GLY A 163 5.71 -14.11 8.78
C GLY A 163 6.95 -13.35 8.33
N ILE A 164 6.90 -12.72 7.15
CA ILE A 164 7.99 -11.88 6.64
C ILE A 164 8.27 -10.71 7.60
N LEU A 165 7.23 -10.03 8.07
CA LEU A 165 7.37 -8.92 9.02
C LEU A 165 8.06 -9.37 10.32
N ILE A 166 7.70 -10.53 10.87
CA ILE A 166 8.34 -11.08 12.07
C ILE A 166 9.83 -11.38 11.80
N ILE A 167 10.16 -11.99 10.67
CA ILE A 167 11.55 -12.29 10.29
C ILE A 167 12.35 -11.00 10.15
N VAL A 168 11.82 -10.03 9.41
CA VAL A 168 12.44 -8.71 9.23
C VAL A 168 12.63 -8.04 10.58
N TRP A 169 11.59 -7.99 11.42
CA TRP A 169 11.66 -7.40 12.76
C TRP A 169 12.72 -8.07 13.64
N ARG A 170 12.80 -9.40 13.65
CA ARG A 170 13.80 -10.14 14.44
C ARG A 170 15.22 -9.83 13.98
N ARG A 171 15.45 -9.71 12.67
CA ARG A 171 16.77 -9.30 12.11
C ARG A 171 17.13 -7.83 12.35
N MET A 172 16.25 -7.05 12.99
CA MET A 172 16.41 -5.62 13.24
C MET A 172 16.66 -5.28 14.72
N ARG A 173 16.51 -6.26 15.63
CA ARG A 173 16.85 -6.12 17.05
C ARG A 173 18.32 -6.45 17.29
#